data_AF-A0A450WYR9-F1
#
_entry.id   AF-A0A450WYR9-F1
#
_cell.length_a   1.000
_cell.length_b   1.000
_cell.length_c   1.000
_cell.angle_alpha   90.00
_cell.angle_beta   90.00
_cell.angle_gamma   90.00
#
_symmetry.space_group_name_H-M   'P 1'
#
loop_
_entity.id
_entity.type
_entity.pdbx_description
1 polymer ?
#
loop_
_entity_poly.entity_id
_entity_poly.type
_entity_poly.pdbx_seq_one_letter_code
_entity_poly.pdbx_strand_id
1 'polypeptide(L)'
;MRFLAIVVLGVCILSSCQKEDVLPGAREDLNQLKEEFINTITQSGVEEGLFSFNYTFRTVFFSKSLMSLFGHLFVHDRLPHGWTQYEGKTYYMSEKGMKFLRLEDLFSTGEHKAFLTRYCEKKLREDPISYFSGEEPLKTILRFDELNTFVVDEHNLIIVFQPYSVGGCSDGPIHVKIPYKELEGHWSFPNPITIAVDDALRTKEFTSSWDEEEFYRKLADGYWDK
;
A
#
# COMPACT_ATOMS: atom_id res chain seq x y z
N MET A 1 3.02 -17.90 -23.74
CA MET A 1 3.74 -16.71 -23.25
C MET A 1 3.38 -15.44 -24.03
N ARG A 2 2.09 -15.06 -24.08
CA ARG A 2 1.61 -13.77 -24.62
C ARG A 2 0.66 -13.02 -23.67
N PHE A 3 0.28 -13.64 -22.55
CA PHE A 3 -0.70 -13.12 -21.58
C PHE A 3 -0.10 -12.15 -20.55
N LEU A 4 1.21 -12.22 -20.29
CA LEU A 4 1.84 -11.37 -19.26
C LEU A 4 2.04 -9.91 -19.72
N ALA A 5 1.99 -9.63 -21.03
CA ALA A 5 2.24 -8.31 -21.57
C ALA A 5 1.03 -7.35 -21.42
N ILE A 6 -0.18 -7.87 -21.24
CA ILE A 6 -1.41 -7.05 -21.17
C ILE A 6 -1.66 -6.55 -19.75
N VAL A 7 -1.28 -7.31 -18.73
CA VAL A 7 -1.45 -6.93 -17.32
C VAL A 7 -0.56 -5.74 -16.94
N VAL A 8 0.62 -5.60 -17.55
CA VAL A 8 1.54 -4.48 -17.30
C VAL A 8 1.06 -3.18 -17.95
N LEU A 9 0.31 -3.23 -19.06
CA LEU A 9 -0.16 -2.02 -19.74
C LEU A 9 -1.24 -1.27 -18.94
N GLY A 10 -2.11 -1.98 -18.21
CA GLY A 10 -3.18 -1.36 -17.42
C GLY A 10 -2.69 -0.52 -16.23
N VAL A 11 -1.55 -0.90 -15.64
CA VAL A 11 -0.96 -0.18 -14.50
C VAL A 11 -0.18 1.07 -14.96
N CYS A 12 0.33 1.09 -16.20
CA CYS A 12 1.08 2.24 -16.73
C CYS A 12 0.20 3.43 -17.13
N ILE A 13 -1.09 3.24 -17.43
CA ILE A 13 -1.98 4.33 -17.87
C ILE A 13 -2.39 5.25 -16.70
N LEU A 14 -2.30 4.79 -15.45
CA LEU A 14 -2.61 5.63 -14.28
C LEU A 14 -1.42 6.48 -13.80
N SER A 15 -0.23 6.31 -14.38
CA SER A 15 0.98 7.05 -13.96
C SER A 15 1.48 8.09 -14.99
N SER A 16 0.78 8.27 -16.12
CA SER A 16 1.19 9.23 -17.13
C SER A 16 0.00 10.09 -17.55
N CYS A 17 -0.16 11.25 -16.91
CA CYS A 17 -0.22 12.56 -17.57
C CYS A 17 -0.74 13.63 -16.61
N GLN A 18 0.19 14.42 -16.07
CA GLN A 18 -0.01 15.85 -15.99
C GLN A 18 -0.13 16.40 -17.42
N LYS A 19 -1.34 16.79 -17.80
CA LYS A 19 -1.71 18.02 -18.51
C LYS A 19 -3.17 17.91 -18.93
N GLU A 20 -3.95 18.87 -18.49
CA GLU A 20 -5.28 19.14 -19.04
C GLU A 20 -5.15 19.37 -20.54
N ASP A 21 -5.68 18.44 -21.32
CA ASP A 21 -6.44 18.68 -22.54
C ASP A 21 -7.20 17.36 -22.82
N VAL A 22 -8.33 17.19 -22.13
CA VAL A 22 -9.19 16.01 -22.30
C VAL A 22 -9.91 16.16 -23.65
N LEU A 23 -9.34 15.55 -24.68
CA LEU A 23 -10.03 15.33 -25.95
C LEU A 23 -11.30 14.48 -25.69
N PRO A 24 -12.45 14.81 -26.33
CA PRO A 24 -13.74 14.17 -26.04
C PRO A 24 -13.79 12.64 -26.26
N GLY A 25 -12.81 12.05 -26.95
CA GLY A 25 -12.76 10.61 -27.26
C GLY A 25 -12.08 9.72 -26.21
N ALA A 26 -11.31 10.26 -25.27
CA ALA A 26 -10.55 9.45 -24.30
C ALA A 26 -11.44 8.71 -23.28
N ARG A 27 -12.68 9.19 -23.09
CA ARG A 27 -13.65 8.60 -22.16
C ARG A 27 -14.47 7.48 -22.80
N GLU A 28 -14.71 7.56 -24.11
CA GLU A 28 -15.32 6.48 -24.90
C GLU A 28 -14.36 5.29 -25.01
N ASP A 29 -13.08 5.56 -25.18
CA ASP A 29 -12.01 4.55 -25.28
C ASP A 29 -11.88 3.71 -23.99
N LEU A 30 -12.04 4.34 -22.82
CA LEU A 30 -11.91 3.66 -21.53
C LEU A 30 -13.11 2.77 -21.18
N ASN A 31 -14.32 3.19 -21.58
CA ASN A 31 -15.52 2.37 -21.43
C ASN A 31 -15.49 1.20 -22.40
N GLN A 32 -15.02 1.42 -23.62
CA GLN A 32 -14.84 0.35 -24.61
C GLN A 32 -13.80 -0.68 -24.15
N LEU A 33 -12.67 -0.23 -23.59
CA LEU A 33 -11.67 -1.14 -23.00
C LEU A 33 -12.23 -1.98 -21.85
N LYS A 34 -13.07 -1.37 -20.99
CA LYS A 34 -13.75 -2.08 -19.90
C LYS A 34 -14.71 -3.14 -20.44
N GLU A 35 -15.51 -2.79 -21.43
CA GLU A 35 -16.46 -3.72 -22.06
C GLU A 35 -15.75 -4.87 -22.78
N GLU A 36 -14.65 -4.60 -23.50
CA GLU A 36 -13.84 -5.63 -24.14
C GLU A 36 -13.17 -6.57 -23.13
N PHE A 37 -12.70 -6.02 -22.00
CA PHE A 37 -12.16 -6.81 -20.89
C PHE A 37 -13.22 -7.70 -20.25
N ILE A 38 -14.40 -7.14 -19.93
CA ILE A 38 -15.54 -7.89 -19.35
C ILE A 38 -16.00 -9.00 -20.30
N ASN A 39 -16.18 -8.70 -21.59
CA ASN A 39 -16.62 -9.67 -22.58
C ASN A 39 -15.60 -10.81 -22.79
N THR A 40 -14.30 -10.49 -22.79
CA THR A 40 -13.23 -11.50 -22.93
C THR A 40 -13.24 -12.48 -21.75
N ILE A 41 -13.48 -11.99 -20.52
CA ILE A 41 -13.58 -12.84 -19.33
C ILE A 41 -14.87 -13.68 -19.36
N THR A 42 -15.99 -13.07 -19.77
CA THR A 42 -17.32 -13.71 -19.79
C THR A 42 -17.43 -14.86 -20.81
N GLN A 43 -16.73 -14.78 -21.94
CA GLN A 43 -16.77 -15.82 -22.99
C GLN A 43 -15.98 -17.09 -22.65
N SER A 44 -15.18 -17.11 -21.58
CA SER A 44 -14.36 -18.25 -21.15
C SER A 44 -15.07 -19.21 -20.18
N GLY A 45 -16.39 -19.35 -20.30
CA GLY A 45 -17.26 -19.99 -19.31
C GLY A 45 -17.05 -21.51 -19.14
N VAL A 46 -16.60 -21.89 -17.95
CA VAL A 46 -17.14 -23.02 -17.18
C VAL A 46 -17.56 -22.41 -15.83
N GLU A 47 -18.78 -22.71 -15.41
CA GLU A 47 -19.39 -22.20 -14.17
C GLU A 47 -18.56 -22.61 -12.93
N GLU A 48 -18.00 -21.62 -12.22
CA GLU A 48 -18.18 -21.39 -10.77
C GLU A 48 -17.29 -20.21 -10.30
N GLY A 49 -17.91 -19.21 -9.67
CA GLY A 49 -17.29 -18.00 -9.13
C GLY A 49 -17.40 -16.76 -10.03
N LEU A 50 -18.17 -15.76 -9.60
CA LEU A 50 -18.19 -14.44 -10.23
C LEU A 50 -16.81 -13.79 -10.03
N PHE A 51 -16.22 -13.29 -11.12
CA PHE A 51 -15.06 -12.41 -11.03
C PHE A 51 -15.40 -11.23 -10.11
N SER A 52 -14.55 -10.98 -9.11
CA SER A 52 -14.70 -9.84 -8.20
C SER A 52 -13.44 -8.99 -8.22
N PHE A 53 -13.63 -7.68 -8.36
CA PHE A 53 -12.56 -6.68 -8.31
C PHE A 53 -12.99 -5.55 -7.38
N ASN A 54 -12.25 -5.34 -6.30
CA ASN A 54 -12.48 -4.23 -5.38
C ASN A 54 -11.20 -3.43 -5.18
N TYR A 55 -11.31 -2.11 -5.20
CA TYR A 55 -10.20 -1.21 -4.94
C TYR A 55 -10.65 -0.12 -3.97
N THR A 56 -10.11 -0.15 -2.76
CA THR A 56 -10.58 0.68 -1.64
C THR A 56 -9.42 1.43 -1.02
N PHE A 57 -9.56 2.73 -0.79
CA PHE A 57 -8.67 3.54 0.03
C PHE A 57 -9.41 4.24 1.15
N ARG A 58 -8.69 4.49 2.23
CA ARG A 58 -9.07 5.38 3.32
C ARG A 58 -7.92 6.33 3.63
N THR A 59 -8.28 7.50 4.14
CA THR A 59 -7.30 8.45 4.67
C THR A 59 -6.78 7.94 6.00
N VAL A 60 -5.46 7.76 6.12
CA VAL A 60 -4.78 7.47 7.39
C VAL A 60 -4.41 8.75 8.09
N PHE A 61 -3.82 9.70 7.35
CA PHE A 61 -3.42 11.00 7.86
C PHE A 61 -3.72 12.08 6.81
N PHE A 62 -4.20 13.23 7.26
CA PHE A 62 -4.40 14.38 6.37
C PHE A 62 -4.18 15.68 7.13
N SER A 63 -3.35 16.55 6.55
CA SER A 63 -3.12 17.93 6.97
C SER A 63 -2.96 18.81 5.73
N LYS A 64 -2.70 20.10 5.92
CA LYS A 64 -2.42 21.03 4.81
C LYS A 64 -1.23 20.61 3.94
N SER A 65 -0.25 19.90 4.51
CA SER A 65 1.05 19.64 3.87
C SER A 65 1.32 18.15 3.64
N LEU A 66 0.47 17.24 4.15
CA LEU A 66 0.69 15.81 4.05
C LEU A 66 -0.64 15.05 3.96
N MET A 67 -0.71 14.08 3.06
CA MET A 67 -1.82 13.16 2.92
C MET A 67 -1.28 11.74 2.84
N SER A 68 -1.78 10.83 3.67
CA SER A 68 -1.44 9.42 3.63
C SER A 68 -2.72 8.60 3.50
N LEU A 69 -2.76 7.74 2.50
CA LEU A 69 -3.88 6.87 2.18
C LEU A 69 -3.44 5.42 2.29
N PHE A 70 -4.27 4.58 2.90
CA PHE A 70 -4.06 3.14 2.95
C PHE A 70 -5.24 2.41 2.32
N GLY A 71 -4.96 1.32 1.63
CA GLY A 71 -5.98 0.61 0.89
C GLY A 71 -5.55 -0.78 0.47
N HIS A 72 -6.45 -1.41 -0.29
CA HIS A 72 -6.16 -2.69 -0.92
C HIS A 72 -6.85 -2.81 -2.27
N LEU A 73 -6.22 -3.60 -3.12
CA LEU A 73 -6.78 -4.20 -4.32
C LEU A 73 -7.13 -5.65 -4.00
N PHE A 74 -8.35 -6.06 -4.29
CA PHE A 74 -8.79 -7.44 -4.20
C PHE A 74 -9.22 -7.94 -5.57
N VAL A 75 -8.73 -9.11 -5.96
CA VAL A 75 -9.11 -9.80 -7.19
C VAL A 75 -9.47 -11.23 -6.86
N HIS A 76 -10.67 -11.66 -7.20
CA HIS A 76 -11.06 -13.06 -7.19
C HIS A 76 -11.42 -13.48 -8.60
N ASP A 77 -10.62 -14.36 -9.20
CA ASP A 77 -10.85 -14.89 -10.55
C ASP A 77 -10.74 -16.41 -10.53
N ARG A 78 -11.81 -17.06 -10.05
CA ARG A 78 -11.92 -18.54 -10.01
C ARG A 78 -10.74 -19.23 -9.30
N LEU A 79 -10.11 -18.51 -8.36
CA LEU A 79 -9.02 -19.03 -7.52
C LEU A 79 -9.62 -19.61 -6.22
N PRO A 80 -8.92 -20.53 -5.54
CA PRO A 80 -9.39 -21.11 -4.26
C PRO A 80 -9.65 -20.06 -3.16
N HIS A 81 -9.05 -18.89 -3.31
CA HIS A 81 -9.30 -17.69 -2.51
C HIS A 81 -8.97 -16.49 -3.40
N GLY A 82 -9.46 -15.30 -3.04
CA GLY A 82 -9.05 -14.11 -3.76
C GLY A 82 -7.63 -13.68 -3.39
N TRP A 83 -7.09 -12.79 -4.21
CA TRP A 83 -5.78 -12.21 -4.07
C TRP A 83 -5.90 -10.77 -3.62
N THR A 84 -5.23 -10.44 -2.52
CA THR A 84 -5.22 -9.08 -1.95
C THR A 84 -3.82 -8.50 -2.08
N GLN A 85 -3.76 -7.27 -2.56
CA GLN A 85 -2.55 -6.46 -2.56
C GLN A 85 -2.80 -5.18 -1.76
N TYR A 86 -2.00 -4.92 -0.74
CA TYR A 86 -2.08 -3.68 0.03
C TYR A 86 -1.38 -2.55 -0.71
N GLU A 87 -1.93 -1.34 -0.60
CA GLU A 87 -1.32 -0.13 -1.15
C GLU A 87 -1.30 0.99 -0.12
N GLY A 88 -0.17 1.67 -0.05
CA GLY A 88 0.05 2.87 0.75
C GLY A 88 0.42 4.01 -0.19
N LYS A 89 -0.29 5.12 -0.10
CA LYS A 89 -0.03 6.30 -0.92
C LYS A 89 0.14 7.53 -0.04
N THR A 90 1.39 7.98 0.08
CA THR A 90 1.74 9.16 0.88
C THR A 90 2.21 10.29 -0.03
N TYR A 91 1.63 11.47 0.16
CA TYR A 91 1.84 12.66 -0.65
C TYR A 91 2.23 13.84 0.22
N TYR A 92 3.32 14.51 -0.14
CA TYR A 92 3.68 15.81 0.40
C TYR A 92 3.07 16.91 -0.47
N MET A 93 2.39 17.87 0.16
CA MET A 93 1.69 18.97 -0.50
C MET A 93 2.42 20.29 -0.24
N SER A 94 2.69 21.04 -1.30
CA SER A 94 3.36 22.34 -1.24
C SER A 94 2.74 23.30 -2.26
N GLU A 95 3.14 24.57 -2.23
CA GLU A 95 2.74 25.56 -3.24
C GLU A 95 3.14 25.16 -4.68
N LYS A 96 4.16 24.30 -4.82
CA LYS A 96 4.62 23.78 -6.12
C LYS A 96 3.80 22.57 -6.61
N GLY A 97 2.82 22.13 -5.82
CA GLY A 97 1.99 20.96 -6.09
C GLY A 97 2.24 19.80 -5.14
N MET A 98 1.75 18.63 -5.55
CA MET A 98 1.74 17.40 -4.76
C MET A 98 2.85 16.44 -5.24
N LYS A 99 3.71 16.01 -4.32
CA LYS A 99 4.76 15.02 -4.57
C LYS A 99 4.38 13.68 -3.92
N PHE A 100 4.30 12.62 -4.72
CA PHE A 100 4.24 11.25 -4.19
C PHE A 100 5.57 10.88 -3.54
N LEU A 101 5.53 10.43 -2.29
CA LEU A 101 6.70 10.00 -1.54
C LEU A 101 6.86 8.49 -1.67
N ARG A 102 8.04 8.06 -2.13
CA ARG A 102 8.47 6.67 -2.10
C ARG A 102 9.29 6.41 -0.85
N LEU A 103 9.41 5.15 -0.44
CA LEU A 103 10.24 4.81 0.71
C LEU A 103 11.71 5.18 0.46
N GLU A 104 12.18 5.11 -0.79
CA GLU A 104 13.53 5.53 -1.19
C GLU A 104 13.76 7.04 -1.08
N ASP A 105 12.71 7.87 -1.15
CA ASP A 105 12.82 9.31 -0.86
C ASP A 105 13.15 9.53 0.63
N LEU A 106 12.68 8.64 1.50
CA LEU A 106 12.84 8.71 2.96
C LEU A 106 14.10 7.97 3.42
N PHE A 107 14.51 6.91 2.73
CA PHE A 107 15.68 6.07 3.08
C PHE A 107 16.61 5.95 1.86
N SER A 108 17.31 7.04 1.54
CA SER A 108 18.09 7.13 0.30
C SER A 108 19.45 6.44 0.34
N THR A 109 20.05 6.26 1.52
CA THR A 109 21.38 5.65 1.70
C THR A 109 21.29 4.17 2.04
N GLY A 110 22.37 3.41 1.77
CA GLY A 110 22.45 2.01 2.17
C GLY A 110 22.31 1.80 3.69
N GLU A 111 22.81 2.75 4.48
CA GLU A 111 22.69 2.74 5.94
C GLU A 111 21.25 2.92 6.41
N HIS A 112 20.53 3.91 5.86
CA HIS A 112 19.12 4.15 6.16
C HIS A 112 18.26 2.92 5.82
N LYS A 113 18.50 2.34 4.63
CA LYS A 113 17.81 1.12 4.21
C LYS A 113 18.09 -0.05 5.14
N ALA A 114 19.35 -0.27 5.50
CA ALA A 114 19.75 -1.33 6.41
C ALA A 114 19.16 -1.15 7.82
N PHE A 115 19.09 0.10 8.31
CA PHE A 115 18.41 0.41 9.57
C PHE A 115 16.94 -0.03 9.51
N LEU A 116 16.19 0.43 8.50
CA LEU A 116 14.76 0.15 8.40
C LEU A 116 14.47 -1.35 8.30
N THR A 117 15.25 -2.06 7.47
CA THR A 117 15.16 -3.51 7.33
C THR A 117 15.37 -4.22 8.67
N ARG A 118 16.47 -3.90 9.38
CA ARG A 118 16.78 -4.52 10.68
C ARG A 118 15.74 -4.19 11.75
N TYR A 119 15.20 -2.98 11.72
CA TYR A 119 14.13 -2.57 12.61
C TYR A 119 12.90 -3.47 12.43
N CYS A 120 12.47 -3.64 11.18
CA CYS A 120 11.33 -4.48 10.84
C CYS A 120 11.60 -5.95 11.19
N GLU A 121 12.77 -6.50 10.87
CA GLU A 121 13.15 -7.87 11.24
C GLU A 121 13.06 -8.10 12.74
N LYS A 122 13.56 -7.16 13.55
CA LYS A 122 13.49 -7.25 15.01
C LYS A 122 12.03 -7.35 15.46
N LYS A 123 11.16 -6.49 14.94
CA LYS A 123 9.72 -6.50 15.27
C LYS A 123 9.01 -7.77 14.79
N LEU A 124 9.34 -8.25 13.61
CA LEU A 124 8.80 -9.50 13.06
C LEU A 124 9.24 -10.74 13.84
N ARG A 125 10.38 -10.71 14.54
CA ARG A 125 10.78 -11.80 15.45
C ARG A 125 10.02 -11.80 16.78
N GLU A 126 9.54 -10.63 17.20
CA GLU A 126 8.71 -10.45 18.40
C GLU A 126 7.24 -10.85 18.14
N ASP A 127 6.83 -10.90 16.87
CA ASP A 127 5.47 -11.23 16.45
C ASP A 127 5.27 -12.75 16.22
N PRO A 128 4.43 -13.44 17.03
CA PRO A 128 4.28 -14.90 16.97
C PRO A 128 3.63 -15.45 15.69
N ILE A 129 2.94 -14.61 14.90
CA ILE A 129 2.35 -15.05 13.63
C ILE A 129 3.27 -14.84 12.43
N SER A 130 4.41 -14.17 12.63
CA SER A 130 5.37 -13.88 11.58
C SER A 130 6.30 -15.07 11.31
N TYR A 131 6.70 -15.22 10.04
CA TYR A 131 7.67 -16.20 9.55
C TYR A 131 9.08 -16.02 10.13
N PHE A 132 9.35 -14.91 10.82
CA PHE A 132 10.62 -14.65 11.51
C PHE A 132 10.64 -15.14 12.96
N SER A 133 9.50 -15.57 13.50
CA SER A 133 9.36 -16.01 14.90
C SER A 133 9.58 -17.51 15.08
N GLY A 134 9.74 -17.94 16.33
CA GLY A 134 9.93 -19.35 16.71
C GLY A 134 11.38 -19.82 16.75
N GLU A 135 11.56 -21.08 17.18
CA GLU A 135 12.88 -21.73 17.26
C GLU A 135 13.46 -22.06 15.88
N GLU A 136 12.58 -22.38 14.92
CA GLU A 136 12.93 -22.69 13.53
C GLU A 136 12.17 -21.74 12.58
N PRO A 137 12.59 -20.47 12.44
CA PRO A 137 11.88 -19.48 11.65
C PRO A 137 11.93 -19.83 10.15
N LEU A 138 10.80 -19.65 9.47
CA LEU A 138 10.67 -19.85 8.02
C LEU A 138 11.45 -18.81 7.20
N LYS A 139 11.73 -17.64 7.81
CA LYS A 139 12.49 -16.56 7.19
C LYS A 139 13.40 -15.88 8.22
N THR A 140 14.63 -15.56 7.82
CA THR A 140 15.63 -14.97 8.72
C THR A 140 16.16 -13.61 8.26
N ILE A 141 15.95 -13.28 6.99
CA ILE A 141 16.43 -12.05 6.34
C ILE A 141 15.26 -11.41 5.60
N LEU A 142 15.06 -10.11 5.83
CA LEU A 142 14.16 -9.24 5.11
C LEU A 142 14.98 -8.40 4.12
N ARG A 143 14.47 -8.18 2.92
CA ARG A 143 15.12 -7.31 1.94
C ARG A 143 14.38 -5.98 1.84
N PHE A 144 15.09 -4.90 1.52
CA PHE A 144 14.48 -3.57 1.45
C PHE A 144 13.40 -3.46 0.36
N ASP A 145 13.53 -4.21 -0.76
CA ASP A 145 12.53 -4.27 -1.82
C ASP A 145 11.20 -4.95 -1.40
N GLU A 146 11.20 -5.63 -0.24
CA GLU A 146 9.99 -6.18 0.37
C GLU A 146 9.25 -5.13 1.23
N LEU A 147 9.86 -3.97 1.48
CA LEU A 147 9.27 -2.84 2.21
C LEU A 147 8.59 -1.86 1.24
N ASN A 148 7.67 -2.36 0.42
CA ASN A 148 7.13 -1.56 -0.70
C ASN A 148 5.89 -0.72 -0.35
N THR A 149 5.28 -0.97 0.82
CA THR A 149 4.01 -0.37 1.21
C THR A 149 4.16 0.32 2.55
N PHE A 150 3.99 1.64 2.55
CA PHE A 150 4.03 2.42 3.79
C PHE A 150 2.94 3.48 3.82
N VAL A 151 2.51 3.80 5.03
CA VAL A 151 1.67 4.95 5.35
C VAL A 151 2.20 5.63 6.60
N VAL A 152 1.62 6.77 6.94
CA VAL A 152 2.03 7.56 8.09
C VAL A 152 0.81 7.99 8.88
N ASP A 153 0.95 7.98 10.20
CA ASP A 153 0.00 8.60 11.14
C ASP A 153 0.69 9.79 11.86
N GLU A 154 0.08 10.32 12.91
CA GLU A 154 0.62 11.46 13.67
C GLU A 154 1.88 11.15 14.49
N HIS A 155 2.26 9.88 14.64
CA HIS A 155 3.35 9.43 15.51
C HIS A 155 4.31 8.43 14.86
N ASN A 156 3.91 7.78 13.77
CA ASN A 156 4.56 6.59 13.24
C ASN A 156 4.65 6.62 11.71
N LEU A 157 5.79 6.11 11.23
CA LEU A 157 5.85 5.46 9.92
C LEU A 157 5.34 4.03 10.09
N ILE A 158 4.41 3.61 9.23
CA ILE A 158 3.80 2.29 9.29
C ILE A 158 4.18 1.52 8.02
N ILE A 159 4.96 0.46 8.16
CA ILE A 159 5.29 -0.45 7.06
C ILE A 159 4.25 -1.58 7.06
N VAL A 160 3.56 -1.77 5.95
CA VAL A 160 2.57 -2.84 5.78
C VAL A 160 3.13 -3.90 4.86
N PHE A 161 3.08 -5.15 5.29
CA PHE A 161 3.60 -6.28 4.53
C PHE A 161 2.50 -6.92 3.68
N GLN A 162 2.87 -7.36 2.48
CA GLN A 162 1.96 -8.06 1.60
C GLN A 162 1.64 -9.46 2.16
N PRO A 163 0.49 -10.05 1.82
CA PRO A 163 0.23 -11.45 2.15
C PRO A 163 1.36 -12.35 1.65
N TYR A 164 1.72 -13.36 2.43
CA TYR A 164 2.81 -14.32 2.16
C TYR A 164 4.24 -13.76 2.19
N SER A 165 4.46 -12.46 2.38
CA SER A 165 5.85 -11.93 2.42
C SER A 165 6.55 -12.18 3.76
N VAL A 166 5.79 -12.09 4.86
CA VAL A 166 6.29 -12.25 6.23
C VAL A 166 5.34 -13.05 7.14
N GLY A 167 4.20 -13.50 6.62
CA GLY A 167 3.19 -14.32 7.31
C GLY A 167 2.16 -14.83 6.29
N GLY A 168 1.24 -15.68 6.71
CA GLY A 168 0.22 -16.27 5.84
C GLY A 168 -0.86 -15.29 5.40
N CYS A 169 -1.67 -15.66 4.41
CA CYS A 169 -2.79 -14.82 3.95
C CYS A 169 -3.90 -14.68 5.00
N SER A 170 -4.16 -15.74 5.77
CA SER A 170 -5.21 -15.73 6.80
C SER A 170 -4.82 -14.92 8.03
N ASP A 171 -3.56 -14.50 8.14
CA ASP A 171 -3.05 -13.69 9.25
C ASP A 171 -3.33 -12.19 9.05
N GLY A 172 -3.71 -11.80 7.83
CA GLY A 172 -4.01 -10.41 7.49
C GLY A 172 -2.78 -9.53 7.20
N PRO A 173 -2.94 -8.18 7.04
CA PRO A 173 -1.82 -7.26 6.93
C PRO A 173 -0.99 -7.20 8.22
N ILE A 174 0.05 -8.03 8.27
CA ILE A 174 1.15 -7.82 9.20
C ILE A 174 1.76 -6.44 8.91
N HIS A 175 1.99 -5.66 9.95
CA HIS A 175 2.56 -4.32 9.82
C HIS A 175 3.49 -4.00 10.99
N VAL A 176 4.41 -3.08 10.77
CA VAL A 176 5.32 -2.58 11.80
C VAL A 176 5.15 -1.07 11.91
N LYS A 177 4.73 -0.61 13.09
CA LYS A 177 4.72 0.81 13.45
C LYS A 177 6.09 1.22 13.99
N ILE A 178 6.65 2.28 13.41
CA ILE A 178 7.97 2.81 13.77
C ILE A 178 7.76 4.25 14.24
N PRO A 179 7.88 4.52 15.56
CA PRO A 179 7.76 5.87 16.08
C PRO A 179 8.78 6.81 15.42
N TYR A 180 8.38 8.04 15.08
CA TYR A 180 9.29 8.99 14.41
C TYR A 180 10.57 9.27 15.21
N LYS A 181 10.48 9.22 16.53
CA LYS A 181 11.64 9.35 17.42
C LYS A 181 12.71 8.27 17.19
N GLU A 182 12.30 7.06 16.80
CA GLU A 182 13.23 5.96 16.50
C GLU A 182 13.84 6.09 15.09
N LEU A 183 13.29 6.97 14.24
CA LEU A 183 13.82 7.27 12.90
C LEU A 183 14.81 8.44 12.90
N GLU A 184 14.97 9.16 14.02
CA GLU A 184 15.91 10.28 14.13
C GLU A 184 17.34 9.85 13.79
N GLY A 185 17.94 10.51 12.79
CA GLY A 185 19.28 10.17 12.30
C GLY A 185 19.36 8.93 11.42
N HIS A 186 18.24 8.24 11.16
CA HIS A 186 18.21 6.99 10.39
C HIS A 186 17.39 7.06 9.09
N TRP A 187 16.89 8.24 8.76
CA TRP A 187 16.23 8.58 7.50
C TRP A 187 16.77 9.89 6.91
N SER A 188 16.46 10.14 5.66
CA SER A 188 17.00 11.26 4.89
C SER A 188 16.54 12.61 5.43
N PHE A 189 17.49 13.53 5.59
CA PHE A 189 17.26 14.90 6.04
C PHE A 189 17.41 15.91 4.88
N PRO A 190 16.55 16.94 4.77
CA PRO A 190 15.31 17.14 5.54
C PRO A 190 14.22 16.13 5.15
N ASN A 191 13.47 15.63 6.14
CA ASN A 191 12.37 14.70 5.89
C ASN A 191 11.04 15.46 5.75
N PRO A 192 10.33 15.37 4.61
CA PRO A 192 9.08 16.09 4.42
C PRO A 192 7.96 15.64 5.37
N ILE A 193 7.99 14.39 5.86
CA ILE A 193 6.98 13.86 6.77
C ILE A 193 7.10 14.53 8.14
N THR A 194 8.31 14.60 8.72
CA THR A 194 8.46 15.22 10.06
C THR A 194 8.05 16.67 10.06
N ILE A 195 8.48 17.44 9.06
CA ILE A 195 8.14 18.85 8.94
C ILE A 195 6.62 19.02 8.90
N ALA A 196 5.93 18.20 8.10
CA ALA A 196 4.48 18.30 7.95
C ALA A 196 3.70 17.80 9.18
N VAL A 197 4.18 16.73 9.83
CA VAL A 197 3.59 16.20 11.06
C VAL A 197 3.80 17.17 12.22
N ASP A 198 5.00 17.72 12.41
CA ASP A 198 5.30 18.68 13.47
C ASP A 198 4.44 19.96 13.33
N ASP A 199 4.28 20.45 12.09
CA ASP A 199 3.40 21.59 11.81
C ASP A 199 1.92 21.26 12.11
N ALA A 200 1.46 20.08 11.69
CA ALA A 200 0.11 19.59 11.97
C ALA A 200 -0.16 19.44 13.48
N LEU A 201 0.77 18.87 14.24
CA LEU A 201 0.66 18.70 15.68
C LEU A 201 0.64 20.05 16.41
N ARG A 202 1.47 21.01 15.96
CA ARG A 202 1.53 22.36 16.52
C ARG A 202 0.23 23.14 16.27
N THR A 203 -0.30 23.08 15.05
CA THR A 203 -1.52 23.81 14.65
C THR A 203 -2.81 23.09 15.05
N LYS A 204 -2.74 21.77 15.30
CA LYS A 204 -3.88 20.87 15.48
C LYS A 204 -4.80 20.80 14.26
N GLU A 205 -4.29 21.15 13.08
CA GLU A 205 -5.03 21.10 11.81
C GLU A 205 -4.72 19.79 11.06
N PHE A 206 -5.19 18.67 11.60
CA PHE A 206 -5.08 17.37 10.95
C PHE A 206 -6.18 16.39 11.36
N THR A 207 -6.32 15.34 10.55
CA THR A 207 -7.06 14.13 10.91
C THR A 207 -6.11 12.94 10.86
N SER A 208 -6.20 12.05 11.83
CA SER A 208 -5.50 10.76 11.81
C SER A 208 -6.46 9.66 12.21
N SER A 209 -6.38 8.51 11.53
CA SER A 209 -7.33 7.41 11.71
C SER A 209 -6.73 6.04 11.39
N TRP A 210 -5.44 5.83 11.71
CA TRP A 210 -4.95 4.45 11.70
C TRP A 210 -5.64 3.64 12.80
N ASP A 211 -6.71 2.97 12.42
CA ASP A 211 -7.38 1.94 13.18
C ASP A 211 -7.20 0.60 12.46
N GLU A 212 -6.47 -0.28 13.13
CA GLU A 212 -6.16 -1.61 12.68
C GLU A 212 -7.41 -2.49 12.72
N GLU A 213 -8.09 -2.56 13.87
CA GLU A 213 -9.28 -3.39 14.08
C GLU A 213 -10.41 -2.98 13.12
N GLU A 214 -10.60 -1.68 12.89
CA GLU A 214 -11.60 -1.21 11.94
C GLU A 214 -11.26 -1.63 10.49
N PHE A 215 -9.97 -1.67 10.12
CA PHE A 215 -9.55 -2.17 8.80
C PHE A 215 -9.93 -3.62 8.62
N TYR A 216 -9.56 -4.43 9.61
CA TYR A 216 -9.79 -5.86 9.61
C TYR A 216 -11.25 -6.20 9.58
N ARG A 217 -12.06 -5.48 10.36
CA ARG A 217 -13.51 -5.63 10.36
C ARG A 217 -14.09 -5.34 8.96
N LYS A 218 -13.72 -4.22 8.34
CA LYS A 218 -14.21 -3.85 7.00
C LYS A 218 -13.70 -4.77 5.89
N LEU A 219 -12.49 -5.35 6.05
CA LEU A 219 -12.01 -6.43 5.19
C LEU A 219 -12.88 -7.68 5.36
N ALA A 220 -13.14 -8.13 6.59
CA ALA A 220 -13.95 -9.31 6.85
C ALA A 220 -15.39 -9.16 6.32
N ASP A 221 -16.02 -8.00 6.55
CA ASP A 221 -17.38 -7.68 6.11
C ASP A 221 -17.50 -7.67 4.56
N GLY A 222 -16.40 -7.43 3.84
CA GLY A 222 -16.38 -7.44 2.38
C GLY A 222 -16.22 -8.83 1.74
N TYR A 223 -15.87 -9.86 2.50
CA TYR A 223 -15.42 -11.16 1.99
C TYR A 223 -16.34 -12.34 2.34
N TRP A 224 -17.20 -12.21 3.35
CA TRP A 224 -18.00 -13.34 3.87
C TRP A 224 -19.53 -13.19 3.78
N ASP A 225 -20.04 -12.00 3.44
CA ASP A 225 -21.49 -11.74 3.33
C ASP A 225 -22.01 -11.82 1.88
N LYS A 226 -21.65 -12.86 1.13
CA LYS A 226 -22.37 -13.29 -0.09
C LYS A 226 -22.35 -14.80 -0.29
#